data_AF-A0A850LPD1-F1
#
_entry.id   AF-A0A850LPD1-F1
#
_cell.length_a   1.000
_cell.length_b   1.000
_cell.length_c   1.000
_cell.angle_alpha   90.00
_cell.angle_beta   90.00
_cell.angle_gamma   90.00
#
_symmetry.space_group_name_H-M   'P 1'
#
loop_
_entity.id
_entity.type
_entity.pdbx_description
1 polymer ?
#
loop_
_entity_poly.entity_id
_entity_poly.type
_entity_poly.pdbx_seq_one_letter_code
_entity_poly.pdbx_strand_id
1 'polypeptide(L)'
;RYKKDSPSGTAISIGKIIAEKRGIKPEKAFKMGRNGFDEREEDDITFHSVRGGKIVSDHEILFIGDNEIFKISHTAFSREIFLDGVIQGIYFISGKKSSLYNMQDILKTK
;
A
#
# COMPACT_ATOMS: atom_id res chain seq x y z
N ARG A 1 -6.23 -8.20 15.24
CA ARG A 1 -7.67 -8.38 15.53
C ARG A 1 -8.51 -7.10 15.53
N TYR A 2 -7.98 -5.96 16.00
CA TYR A 2 -8.78 -4.75 16.27
C TYR A 2 -8.94 -3.77 15.09
N LYS A 3 -8.18 -3.98 14.01
CA LYS A 3 -8.25 -3.13 12.83
C LYS A 3 -9.62 -3.32 12.15
N LYS A 4 -10.39 -2.24 12.04
CA LYS A 4 -11.79 -2.26 11.56
C LYS A 4 -11.89 -2.27 10.04
N ASP A 5 -11.01 -1.54 9.36
CA ASP A 5 -10.98 -1.44 7.90
C ASP A 5 -10.34 -2.67 7.26
N SER A 6 -10.87 -3.09 6.12
CA SER A 6 -10.35 -4.15 5.26
C SER A 6 -10.76 -3.93 3.80
N PRO A 7 -9.82 -3.83 2.85
CA PRO A 7 -8.37 -3.80 3.01
C PRO A 7 -7.88 -2.57 3.77
N SER A 8 -6.61 -2.55 4.18
CA SER A 8 -6.03 -1.36 4.81
C SER A 8 -5.94 -0.18 3.83
N GLY A 9 -6.00 1.06 4.33
CA GLY A 9 -5.78 2.25 3.51
C GLY A 9 -4.49 2.20 2.67
N THR A 10 -3.37 1.74 3.23
CA THR A 10 -2.10 1.58 2.49
C THR A 10 -2.25 0.63 1.30
N ALA A 11 -2.91 -0.52 1.49
CA ALA A 11 -3.16 -1.48 0.42
C ALA A 11 -4.00 -0.84 -0.69
N ILE A 12 -5.07 -0.11 -0.34
CA ILE A 12 -5.90 0.61 -1.31
C ILE A 12 -5.09 1.65 -2.09
N SER A 13 -4.24 2.42 -1.42
CA SER A 13 -3.36 3.40 -2.06
C SER A 13 -2.39 2.75 -3.04
N ILE A 14 -1.77 1.63 -2.67
CA ILE A 14 -0.90 0.84 -3.55
C ILE A 14 -1.68 0.35 -4.77
N GLY A 15 -2.86 -0.25 -4.55
CA GLY A 15 -3.69 -0.75 -5.64
C GLY A 15 -4.12 0.37 -6.60
N LYS A 16 -4.39 1.57 -6.09
CA LYS A 16 -4.72 2.74 -6.94
C LYS A 16 -3.55 3.14 -7.81
N ILE A 17 -2.33 3.15 -7.26
CA ILE A 17 -1.11 3.43 -8.03
C ILE A 17 -0.93 2.37 -9.12
N ILE A 18 -1.10 1.08 -8.81
CA ILE A 18 -0.98 -0.01 -9.79
C ILE A 18 -2.03 0.16 -10.90
N ALA A 19 -3.30 0.41 -10.55
CA ALA A 19 -4.38 0.62 -11.51
C ALA A 19 -4.11 1.82 -12.42
N GLU A 20 -3.68 2.96 -11.84
CA GLU A 20 -3.28 4.16 -12.58
C GLU A 20 -2.16 3.84 -13.59
N LYS A 21 -1.10 3.15 -13.16
CA LYS A 21 0.03 2.80 -14.03
C LYS A 21 -0.34 1.81 -15.13
N ARG A 22 -1.37 0.98 -14.93
CA ARG A 22 -1.94 0.11 -15.95
C ARG A 22 -3.02 0.78 -16.82
N GLY A 23 -3.43 2.01 -16.52
CA GLY A 23 -4.51 2.70 -17.23
C GLY A 23 -5.91 2.13 -16.96
N ILE A 24 -6.09 1.41 -15.84
CA ILE A 24 -7.33 0.72 -15.48
C ILE A 24 -8.06 1.51 -14.40
N LYS A 25 -9.40 1.56 -14.48
CA LYS A 25 -10.23 2.15 -13.43
C LYS A 25 -10.23 1.27 -12.18
N PRO A 26 -9.88 1.80 -10.99
CA PRO A 26 -9.86 1.01 -9.75
C PRO A 26 -11.17 0.25 -9.48
N GLU A 27 -12.32 0.84 -9.81
CA GLU A 27 -13.65 0.25 -9.58
C GLU A 27 -13.88 -1.03 -10.39
N LYS A 28 -13.20 -1.17 -11.53
CA LYS A 28 -13.26 -2.37 -12.37
C LYS A 28 -12.24 -3.42 -11.95
N ALA A 29 -11.03 -2.98 -11.58
CA ALA A 29 -9.92 -3.86 -11.25
C ALA A 29 -10.02 -4.49 -9.86
N PHE A 30 -10.56 -3.79 -8.87
CA PHE A 30 -10.40 -4.20 -7.47
C PHE A 30 -11.29 -5.39 -7.12
N LYS A 31 -10.68 -6.49 -6.67
CA LYS A 31 -11.37 -7.68 -6.14
C LYS A 31 -11.02 -7.92 -4.68
N MET A 32 -12.01 -8.24 -3.85
CA MET A 32 -11.84 -8.43 -2.41
C MET A 32 -11.88 -9.91 -2.06
N GLY A 33 -10.70 -10.52 -1.92
CA GLY A 33 -10.57 -11.97 -1.81
C GLY A 33 -11.14 -12.69 -3.03
N ARG A 34 -11.21 -14.01 -2.93
CA ARG A 34 -11.86 -14.90 -3.90
C ARG A 34 -12.53 -16.05 -3.15
N ASN A 35 -13.67 -16.51 -3.65
CA ASN A 35 -14.38 -17.66 -3.14
C ASN A 35 -14.97 -18.43 -4.34
N GLY A 36 -14.92 -19.76 -4.32
CA GLY A 36 -15.38 -20.59 -5.44
C GLY A 36 -14.32 -20.79 -6.53
N PHE A 37 -14.79 -21.00 -7.77
CA PHE A 37 -13.99 -21.49 -8.91
C PHE A 37 -13.89 -20.49 -10.07
N ASP A 38 -14.33 -19.25 -9.87
CA ASP A 38 -14.28 -18.23 -10.93
C ASP A 38 -12.85 -18.07 -11.44
N GLU A 39 -12.68 -17.92 -12.76
CA GLU A 39 -11.39 -17.61 -13.36
C GLU A 39 -10.94 -16.18 -13.02
N ARG A 40 -9.64 -15.89 -13.15
CA ARG A 40 -9.10 -14.56 -12.87
C ARG A 40 -9.20 -13.72 -14.14
N GLU A 41 -9.73 -12.51 -14.04
CA GLU A 41 -9.70 -11.56 -15.15
C GLU A 41 -8.33 -10.90 -15.25
N GLU A 42 -7.89 -10.58 -16.46
CA GLU A 42 -6.56 -10.01 -16.75
C GLU A 42 -6.27 -8.74 -15.91
N ASP A 43 -7.29 -7.91 -15.75
CA ASP A 43 -7.23 -6.61 -15.07
C ASP A 43 -7.44 -6.68 -13.56
N ASP A 44 -7.68 -7.86 -13.00
CA ASP A 44 -7.94 -8.01 -11.57
C ASP A 44 -6.73 -7.60 -10.72
N ILE A 45 -6.98 -6.73 -9.75
CA ILE A 45 -6.10 -6.40 -8.64
C ILE A 45 -6.79 -6.91 -7.37
N THR A 46 -6.38 -8.10 -6.93
CA THR A 46 -7.02 -8.80 -5.82
C THR A 46 -6.36 -8.47 -4.49
N PHE A 47 -7.17 -8.07 -3.51
CA PHE A 47 -6.72 -7.81 -2.15
C PHE A 47 -7.05 -8.98 -1.23
N HIS A 48 -6.03 -9.49 -0.55
CA HIS A 48 -6.20 -10.41 0.56
C HIS A 48 -5.83 -9.71 1.87
N SER A 49 -6.66 -9.87 2.89
CA SER A 49 -6.51 -9.18 4.16
C SER A 49 -6.53 -10.15 5.32
N VAL A 50 -5.35 -10.40 5.89
CA VAL A 50 -5.21 -11.26 7.07
C VAL A 50 -5.38 -10.41 8.32
N ARG A 51 -6.07 -10.96 9.33
CA ARG A 51 -6.24 -10.33 10.65
C ARG A 51 -5.89 -11.36 11.72
N GLY A 52 -4.79 -11.13 12.43
CA GLY A 52 -4.35 -12.04 13.49
C GLY A 52 -3.47 -11.32 14.52
N GLY A 53 -3.53 -11.79 15.77
CA GLY A 53 -2.64 -11.35 16.85
C GLY A 53 -2.48 -9.82 16.99
N LYS A 54 -1.22 -9.41 17.19
CA LYS A 54 -0.74 -8.03 17.36
C LYS A 54 0.11 -7.54 16.17
N ILE A 55 -0.06 -8.11 14.98
CA ILE A 55 0.63 -7.67 13.76
C ILE A 55 0.37 -6.17 13.56
N VAL A 56 1.42 -5.36 13.49
CA VAL A 56 1.33 -3.91 13.39
C VAL A 56 0.90 -3.51 11.98
N SER A 57 1.70 -3.88 10.98
CA SER A 57 1.41 -3.70 9.57
C SER A 57 2.28 -4.64 8.75
N ASP A 58 1.69 -5.37 7.84
CA ASP A 58 2.40 -6.17 6.85
C ASP A 58 1.67 -6.05 5.52
N HIS A 59 2.43 -5.78 4.47
CA HIS A 59 1.92 -5.54 3.12
C HIS A 59 2.82 -6.26 2.14
N GLU A 60 2.22 -7.12 1.32
CA GLU A 60 2.92 -7.84 0.27
C GLU A 60 2.19 -7.64 -1.06
N ILE A 61 2.96 -7.32 -2.09
CA ILE A 61 2.49 -7.15 -3.45
C ILE A 61 3.14 -8.25 -4.28
N LEU A 62 2.31 -9.01 -4.98
CA LEU A 62 2.75 -10.13 -5.82
C LEU A 62 2.44 -9.79 -7.28
N PHE A 63 3.48 -9.85 -8.11
CA PHE A 63 3.38 -9.86 -9.56
C PHE A 63 3.76 -11.27 -10.01
N ILE A 64 2.77 -12.03 -10.48
CA ILE A 64 2.90 -13.46 -10.79
C ILE A 64 2.77 -13.60 -12.30
N GLY A 65 3.84 -14.04 -12.96
CA GLY A 65 3.82 -14.49 -14.35
C GLY A 65 3.86 -16.01 -14.44
N ASP A 66 3.88 -16.55 -15.66
CA ASP A 66 3.81 -18.00 -15.89
C ASP A 66 5.00 -18.77 -15.29
N ASN A 67 6.17 -18.13 -15.20
CA ASN A 67 7.43 -18.77 -14.79
C ASN A 67 8.17 -18.02 -13.69
N GLU A 68 7.60 -16.93 -13.15
CA GLU A 68 8.26 -16.15 -12.11
C GLU A 68 7.28 -15.42 -11.20
N ILE A 69 7.75 -15.10 -9.99
CA ILE A 69 7.04 -14.24 -9.05
C ILE A 69 7.99 -13.13 -8.62
N PHE A 70 7.59 -11.89 -8.91
CA PHE A 70 8.23 -10.71 -8.37
C PHE A 70 7.40 -10.17 -7.19
N LYS A 71 8.08 -9.93 -6.07
CA LYS A 71 7.44 -9.63 -4.80
C LYS A 71 8.03 -8.40 -4.13
N ILE A 72 7.17 -7.52 -3.65
CA ILE A 72 7.54 -6.37 -2.83
C ILE A 72 6.82 -6.49 -1.49
N SER A 73 7.57 -6.51 -0.39
CA SER A 73 7.03 -6.64 0.96
C SER A 73 7.48 -5.50 1.87
N HIS A 74 6.58 -5.00 2.70
CA HIS A 74 6.87 -4.04 3.76
C HIS A 74 6.24 -4.50 5.07
N THR A 75 7.09 -4.78 6.06
CA THR A 75 6.69 -5.22 7.39
C THR A 75 7.13 -4.18 8.42
N ALA A 76 6.17 -3.68 9.21
CA ALA A 76 6.44 -2.78 10.32
C ALA A 76 6.54 -3.56 11.63
N PHE A 77 7.68 -3.50 12.31
CA PHE A 77 7.86 -4.11 13.63
C PHE A 77 7.21 -3.31 14.76
N SER A 78 7.15 -1.99 14.60
CA SER A 78 6.62 -1.04 15.58
C SER A 78 5.90 0.10 14.86
N ARG A 79 5.01 0.80 15.57
CA ARG A 79 4.39 2.05 15.07
C ARG A 79 5.34 3.23 15.12
N GLU A 80 6.50 3.09 15.77
CA GLU A 80 7.52 4.13 15.86
C GLU A 80 8.06 4.55 14.49
N ILE A 81 7.99 3.68 13.47
CA ILE A 81 8.39 4.03 12.10
C ILE A 81 7.64 5.25 11.56
N PHE A 82 6.40 5.49 12.03
CA PHE A 82 5.63 6.66 11.63
C PHE A 82 6.11 7.93 12.35
N LEU A 83 6.64 7.81 13.57
CA LEU A 83 7.26 8.92 14.29
C LEU A 83 8.53 9.40 13.59
N ASP A 84 9.35 8.47 13.08
CA ASP A 84 10.54 8.83 12.29
C ASP A 84 10.18 9.67 11.06
N GLY A 85 9.09 9.31 10.37
CA GLY A 85 8.56 10.09 9.25
C GLY A 85 8.07 11.48 9.66
N VAL A 86 7.39 11.59 10.81
CA VAL A 86 6.96 12.90 11.35
C VAL A 86 8.15 13.78 11.69
N ILE A 87 9.17 13.24 12.35
CA ILE A 87 10.39 13.98 12.71
C ILE A 87 11.10 14.48 11.44
N GLN A 88 11.23 13.63 10.42
CA GLN A 88 11.77 14.05 9.12
C GLN A 88 10.93 15.16 8.48
N GLY A 89 9.59 15.08 8.59
CA GLY A 89 8.69 16.12 8.14
C GLY A 89 8.92 17.46 8.84
N ILE A 90 9.08 17.46 10.18
CA ILE A 90 9.36 18.67 10.97
C ILE A 90 10.66 19.34 10.51
N TYR A 91 11.73 18.55 10.31
CA TYR A 91 12.99 19.08 9.79
C TYR A 91 12.85 19.61 8.37
N PHE A 92 12.13 18.90 7.51
CA PHE A 92 11.92 19.29 6.12
C PHE A 92 11.16 20.61 5.97
N ILE A 93 10.12 20.85 6.77
CA ILE A 93 9.30 22.07 6.66
C ILE A 93 9.98 23.31 7.25
N SER A 94 11.02 23.13 8.08
CA SER A 94 11.74 24.24 8.69
C SER A 94 12.36 25.13 7.60
N GLY A 95 11.93 26.39 7.54
CA GLY A 95 12.37 27.34 6.52
C GLY A 95 11.74 27.17 5.12
N LYS A 96 10.76 26.27 4.93
CA LYS A 96 10.03 26.15 3.67
C LYS A 96 8.91 27.18 3.58
N LYS A 97 8.57 27.58 2.35
CA LYS A 97 7.40 28.44 2.07
C LYS A 97 6.11 27.69 2.42
N SER A 98 5.07 28.44 2.78
CA SER A 98 3.72 27.88 2.96
C SER A 98 3.25 27.21 1.68
N SER A 99 3.04 25.90 1.73
CA SER A 99 2.53 25.07 0.64
C SER A 99 2.04 23.74 1.22
N LEU A 100 1.31 22.97 0.42
CA LEU A 100 1.02 21.58 0.73
C LEU A 100 2.23 20.73 0.32
N TYR A 101 2.78 19.98 1.28
CA TYR A 101 3.88 19.03 1.07
C TYR A 101 3.43 17.63 1.45
N ASN A 102 4.09 16.62 0.89
CA ASN A 102 3.86 15.21 1.21
C ASN A 102 5.18 14.45 1.41
N MET A 103 5.10 13.16 1.73
CA MET A 103 6.29 12.33 1.98
C MET A 103 7.21 12.20 0.77
N GLN A 104 6.71 12.30 -0.46
CA GLN A 104 7.56 12.27 -1.66
C GLN A 104 8.45 13.51 -1.73
N ASP A 105 7.95 14.68 -1.30
CA ASP A 105 8.74 15.91 -1.24
C ASP A 105 9.88 15.78 -0.23
N ILE A 106 9.61 15.15 0.92
CA ILE A 106 10.61 14.85 1.94
C ILE A 106 11.67 13.88 1.40
N LEU A 107 11.23 12.78 0.79
CA LEU A 107 12.13 11.72 0.33
C LEU A 107 13.05 12.14 -0.84
N LYS A 108 12.64 13.13 -1.65
CA LYS A 108 13.48 13.70 -2.73
C LYS A 108 14.62 14.59 -2.24
N THR A 109 14.67 14.93 -0.94
CA THR A 109 15.75 15.75 -0.37
C THR A 109 16.94 14.95 0.14
N LYS A 110 16.84 13.61 0.13
CA LYS A 110 17.97 12.72 0.31
C LYS A 110 18.66 12.48 -1.03
#